data_AF-A3D7A4-F1
#
_entry.id   AF-A3D7A4-F1
#
_cell.length_a   1.000
_cell.length_b   1.000
_cell.length_c   1.000
_cell.angle_alpha   90.00
_cell.angle_beta   90.00
_cell.angle_gamma   90.00
#
_symmetry.space_group_name_H-M   'P 1'
#
loop_
_entity.id
_entity.type
_entity.pdbx_description
1 polymer ?
#
loop_
_entity_poly.entity_id
_entity_poly.type
_entity_poly.pdbx_seq_one_letter_code
_entity_poly.pdbx_strand_id
1 'polypeptide(L)'
;MWFKHPSFISAKKYLISEFKNIERRKKSSDMKEARVALFGRGPLPKLLFVCGGDPKYCNRRSEIESYLSKHVKHLLTFRAEYAWETISNTQPGANALKLEEWLADLSDAVIIIVESFGTVAELGAFSLSESLRSKLLPILDRRFKDDESFINTGPVRWVNQDSIYKPTIYADFETILTVIPEILSRIDSDRPKFYNSREEGKTLGSFLFTKKEMLFVIILIITSIGPVDDENIIDICKKSFGTSKKNRC
;
A
#
# COMPACT_ATOMS: atom_id res chain seq x y z
N MET A 1 24.36 13.60 -18.13
CA MET A 1 24.75 12.28 -17.58
C MET A 1 24.85 12.34 -16.05
N TRP A 2 23.74 12.58 -15.34
CA TRP A 2 23.74 12.68 -13.88
C TRP A 2 24.28 11.41 -13.21
N PHE A 3 23.86 10.23 -13.68
CA PHE A 3 24.28 8.94 -13.13
C PHE A 3 25.76 8.58 -13.36
N LYS A 4 26.48 9.33 -14.19
CA LYS A 4 27.94 9.20 -14.37
C LYS A 4 28.72 10.26 -13.59
N HIS A 5 28.05 11.18 -12.92
CA HIS A 5 28.70 12.24 -12.15
C HIS A 5 29.45 11.63 -10.95
N PRO A 6 30.69 12.08 -10.64
CA PRO A 6 31.49 11.53 -9.54
C PRO A 6 30.76 11.55 -8.19
N SER A 7 30.01 12.63 -7.90
CA SER A 7 29.24 12.74 -6.65
C SER A 7 28.15 11.69 -6.55
N PHE A 8 27.43 11.40 -7.64
CA PHE A 8 26.41 10.35 -7.65
C PHE A 8 27.03 8.98 -7.43
N ILE A 9 28.13 8.67 -8.14
CA ILE A 9 28.84 7.40 -7.99
C ILE A 9 29.35 7.22 -6.56
N SER A 10 29.89 8.27 -5.96
CA SER A 10 30.37 8.27 -4.57
C SER A 10 29.21 8.02 -3.60
N ALA A 11 28.12 8.77 -3.72
CA ALA A 11 26.92 8.63 -2.88
C ALA A 11 26.31 7.24 -2.98
N LYS A 12 26.18 6.70 -4.20
CA LYS A 12 25.71 5.32 -4.44
C LYS A 12 26.59 4.28 -3.77
N LYS A 13 27.92 4.39 -3.89
CA LYS A 13 28.87 3.47 -3.24
C LYS A 13 28.77 3.55 -1.72
N TYR A 14 28.68 4.75 -1.17
CA TYR A 14 28.50 4.98 0.26
C TYR A 14 27.20 4.36 0.78
N LEU A 15 26.08 4.58 0.09
CA LEU A 15 24.79 4.00 0.46
C LEU A 15 24.84 2.46 0.47
N ILE A 16 25.44 1.84 -0.55
CA ILE A 16 25.63 0.39 -0.61
C ILE A 16 26.49 -0.11 0.55
N SER A 17 27.56 0.61 0.92
CA SER A 17 28.38 0.22 2.07
C SER A 17 27.63 0.30 3.39
N GLU A 18 26.79 1.32 3.57
CA GLU A 18 25.97 1.46 4.79
C GLU A 18 24.97 0.31 4.93
N PHE A 19 24.27 -0.05 3.84
CA PHE A 19 23.37 -1.21 3.86
C PHE A 19 24.09 -2.53 4.15
N LYS A 20 25.27 -2.76 3.57
CA LYS A 20 26.08 -3.97 3.85
C LYS A 20 26.60 -4.00 5.29
N ASN A 21 26.91 -2.84 5.86
CA ASN A 21 27.34 -2.76 7.26
C ASN A 21 26.22 -3.16 8.22
N ILE A 22 24.96 -2.90 7.88
CA ILE A 22 23.79 -3.37 8.62
C ILE A 22 23.69 -4.91 8.56
N GLU A 23 23.96 -5.51 7.39
CA GLU A 23 23.91 -6.96 7.18
C GLU A 23 25.01 -7.71 7.94
N ARG A 24 26.27 -7.26 7.80
CA ARG A 24 27.45 -7.95 8.36
C ARG A 24 27.51 -8.00 9.87
N ARG A 25 26.80 -7.10 10.56
CA ARG A 25 26.88 -7.01 12.02
C ARG A 25 26.08 -8.11 12.75
N LYS A 26 25.38 -9.02 12.06
CA LYS A 26 24.31 -9.81 12.69
C LYS A 26 24.16 -11.26 12.17
N LYS A 27 23.81 -12.20 13.06
CA LYS A 27 23.60 -13.64 12.74
C LYS A 27 22.18 -13.88 12.18
N SER A 28 21.92 -15.05 11.61
CA SER A 28 20.64 -15.45 10.98
C SER A 28 19.39 -15.26 11.86
N SER A 29 19.50 -15.26 13.20
CA SER A 29 18.42 -14.95 14.15
C SER A 29 17.99 -13.47 14.19
N ASP A 30 18.77 -12.56 13.56
CA ASP A 30 18.75 -11.13 13.85
C ASP A 30 18.20 -10.27 12.70
N MET A 31 17.58 -10.87 11.67
CA MET A 31 17.05 -10.10 10.52
C MET A 31 15.98 -9.10 10.95
N LYS A 32 15.29 -9.35 12.07
CA LYS A 32 14.38 -8.37 12.70
C LYS A 32 15.13 -7.12 13.10
N GLU A 33 16.31 -7.27 13.70
CA GLU A 33 17.10 -6.14 14.12
C GLU A 33 17.78 -5.41 12.95
N ALA A 34 18.14 -6.13 11.87
CA ALA A 34 18.65 -5.51 10.64
C ALA A 34 17.59 -4.59 10.01
N ARG A 35 16.32 -5.03 9.97
CA ARG A 35 15.20 -4.19 9.53
C ARG A 35 14.92 -3.04 10.50
N VAL A 36 15.04 -3.25 11.80
CA VAL A 36 14.95 -2.18 12.81
C VAL A 36 16.06 -1.14 12.64
N ALA A 37 17.26 -1.55 12.19
CA ALA A 37 18.33 -0.60 11.88
C ALA A 37 18.01 0.26 10.64
N LEU A 38 17.27 -0.28 9.67
CA LEU A 38 16.84 0.45 8.47
C LEU A 38 15.66 1.39 8.73
N PHE A 39 14.64 0.92 9.45
CA PHE A 39 13.36 1.62 9.60
C PHE A 39 13.15 2.25 10.99
N GLY A 40 14.07 2.02 11.93
CA GLY A 40 13.89 2.35 13.34
C GLY A 40 13.11 1.29 14.12
N ARG A 41 12.91 1.55 15.43
CA ARG A 41 12.16 0.66 16.34
C ARG A 41 10.65 0.77 16.15
N GLY A 42 10.18 1.85 15.53
CA GLY A 42 8.78 2.13 15.32
C GLY A 42 8.15 1.27 14.22
N PRO A 43 6.83 1.10 14.24
CA PRO A 43 6.10 0.53 13.13
C PRO A 43 6.27 1.39 11.86
N LEU A 44 6.53 0.76 10.70
CA LEU A 44 6.34 1.44 9.40
C LEU A 44 4.89 1.94 9.29
N PRO A 45 4.67 3.12 8.66
CA PRO A 45 3.32 3.67 8.43
C PRO A 45 2.39 2.65 7.76
N LYS A 46 1.09 2.66 8.10
CA LYS A 46 0.09 1.85 7.39
C LYS A 46 -0.20 2.52 6.03
N LEU A 47 -0.25 1.71 4.98
CA LEU A 47 -0.57 2.14 3.62
C LEU A 47 -2.06 1.88 3.38
N LEU A 48 -2.81 2.94 3.13
CA LEU A 48 -4.23 2.91 2.85
C LEU A 48 -4.43 3.15 1.35
N PHE A 49 -4.97 2.16 0.65
CA PHE A 49 -5.43 2.37 -0.72
C PHE A 49 -6.85 2.92 -0.65
N VAL A 50 -7.05 4.16 -1.07
CA VAL A 50 -8.35 4.83 -0.95
C VAL A 50 -8.98 5.02 -2.33
N CYS A 51 -10.02 4.24 -2.59
CA CYS A 51 -10.85 4.25 -3.79
C CYS A 51 -12.06 5.16 -3.57
N GLY A 52 -12.46 5.86 -4.63
CA GLY A 52 -13.56 6.83 -4.59
C GLY A 52 -13.86 7.35 -5.99
N GLY A 53 -14.95 8.08 -6.13
CA GLY A 53 -15.36 8.61 -7.42
C GLY A 53 -14.36 9.61 -8.00
N ASP A 54 -14.58 9.96 -9.27
CA ASP A 54 -13.84 11.04 -9.94
C ASP A 54 -13.96 12.34 -9.11
N PRO A 55 -12.83 12.95 -8.70
CA PRO A 55 -12.80 14.17 -7.89
C PRO A 55 -13.64 15.33 -8.44
N LYS A 56 -13.91 15.36 -9.74
CA LYS A 56 -14.78 16.36 -10.38
C LYS A 56 -16.24 16.26 -9.91
N TYR A 57 -16.69 15.06 -9.58
CA TYR A 57 -18.08 14.77 -9.19
C TYR A 57 -18.19 14.32 -7.73
N CYS A 58 -17.08 13.89 -7.12
CA CYS A 58 -17.03 13.20 -5.83
C CYS A 58 -15.86 13.74 -4.99
N ASN A 59 -16.16 14.55 -3.98
CA ASN A 59 -15.18 15.18 -3.09
C ASN A 59 -14.87 14.35 -1.82
N ARG A 60 -15.74 13.40 -1.44
CA ARG A 60 -15.70 12.67 -0.17
C ARG A 60 -14.38 11.95 0.08
N ARG A 61 -13.82 11.27 -0.93
CA ARG A 61 -12.48 10.67 -0.85
C ARG A 61 -11.41 11.70 -0.47
N SER A 62 -11.40 12.84 -1.17
CA SER A 62 -10.42 13.91 -0.93
C SER A 62 -10.56 14.52 0.47
N GLU A 63 -11.78 14.62 1.01
CA GLU A 63 -12.02 15.08 2.37
C GLU A 63 -11.42 14.13 3.42
N ILE A 64 -11.67 12.82 3.28
CA ILE A 64 -11.10 11.80 4.16
C ILE A 64 -9.57 11.85 4.10
N GLU A 65 -8.98 11.86 2.91
CA GLU A 65 -7.52 11.91 2.75
C GLU A 65 -6.90 13.21 3.30
N SER A 66 -7.57 14.35 3.11
CA SER A 66 -7.14 15.65 3.66
C SER A 66 -7.15 15.63 5.19
N TYR A 67 -8.16 14.99 5.80
CA TYR A 67 -8.18 14.79 7.25
C TYR A 67 -7.02 13.89 7.70
N LEU A 68 -6.88 12.70 7.10
CA LEU A 68 -5.88 11.71 7.50
C LEU A 68 -4.45 12.25 7.38
N SER A 69 -4.14 12.92 6.27
CA SER A 69 -2.81 13.52 6.05
C SER A 69 -2.46 14.62 7.07
N LYS A 70 -3.44 15.39 7.54
CA LYS A 70 -3.24 16.46 8.53
C LYS A 70 -3.13 15.93 9.95
N HIS A 71 -3.96 14.96 10.31
CA HIS A 71 -4.16 14.57 11.71
C HIS A 71 -3.60 13.20 12.08
N VAL A 72 -3.32 12.32 11.10
CA VAL A 72 -3.01 10.90 11.33
C VAL A 72 -1.82 10.44 10.48
N LYS A 73 -0.66 11.08 10.69
CA LYS A 73 0.53 10.97 9.82
C LYS A 73 1.13 9.57 9.66
N HIS A 74 0.83 8.64 10.57
CA HIS A 74 1.27 7.25 10.46
C HIS A 74 0.38 6.40 9.54
N LEU A 75 -0.71 6.97 9.02
CA LEU A 75 -1.53 6.40 7.96
C LEU A 75 -1.22 7.17 6.66
N LEU A 76 -0.62 6.50 5.69
CA LEU A 76 -0.30 7.06 4.38
C LEU A 76 -1.33 6.59 3.36
N THR A 77 -1.99 7.54 2.71
CA THR A 77 -2.96 7.26 1.66
C THR A 77 -2.29 7.28 0.28
N PHE A 78 -2.77 6.45 -0.64
CA PHE A 78 -2.39 6.53 -2.04
C PHE A 78 -3.56 6.18 -2.95
N ARG A 79 -3.44 6.62 -4.21
CA ARG A 79 -4.45 6.54 -5.26
C ARG A 79 -3.87 5.83 -6.49
N ALA A 80 -4.70 5.08 -7.23
CA ALA A 80 -4.23 4.32 -8.39
C ALA A 80 -3.94 5.23 -9.59
N GLU A 81 -4.65 6.35 -9.71
CA GLU A 81 -4.57 7.29 -10.83
C GLU A 81 -3.14 7.84 -11.02
N TYR A 82 -2.42 8.12 -9.93
CA TYR A 82 -1.03 8.58 -9.98
C TYR A 82 -0.07 7.52 -10.52
N ALA A 83 -0.30 6.25 -10.17
CA ALA A 83 0.49 5.15 -10.69
C ALA A 83 0.12 4.84 -12.15
N TRP A 84 -1.18 4.94 -12.47
CA TRP A 84 -1.72 4.66 -13.80
C TRP A 84 -1.13 5.58 -14.85
N GLU A 85 -1.11 6.89 -14.62
CA GLU A 85 -0.54 7.88 -15.56
C GLU A 85 0.89 7.52 -15.96
N THR A 86 1.71 7.07 -15.00
CA THR A 86 3.09 6.66 -15.27
C THR A 86 3.16 5.34 -16.03
N ILE A 87 2.32 4.36 -15.68
CA ILE A 87 2.36 3.00 -16.22
C ILE A 87 1.76 2.93 -17.63
N SER A 88 0.63 3.59 -17.88
CA SER A 88 -0.02 3.61 -19.18
C SER A 88 0.87 4.24 -20.25
N ASN A 89 1.68 5.22 -19.88
CA ASN A 89 2.62 5.90 -20.77
C ASN A 89 3.87 5.08 -21.07
N THR A 90 4.23 4.11 -20.22
CA THR A 90 5.47 3.33 -20.32
C THR A 90 5.27 1.87 -20.75
N GLN A 91 4.06 1.33 -20.60
CA GLN A 91 3.75 -0.08 -20.89
C GLN A 91 2.50 -0.21 -21.77
N PRO A 92 2.67 -0.44 -23.08
CA PRO A 92 1.56 -0.74 -23.99
C PRO A 92 0.79 -1.99 -23.51
N GLY A 93 -0.53 -1.88 -23.37
CA GLY A 93 -1.39 -2.98 -22.89
C GLY A 93 -1.50 -3.08 -21.37
N ALA A 94 -1.09 -2.06 -20.62
CA ALA A 94 -1.37 -1.95 -19.20
C ALA A 94 -2.88 -2.13 -18.93
N ASN A 95 -3.21 -2.88 -17.89
CA ASN A 95 -4.59 -3.15 -17.48
C ASN A 95 -4.83 -2.50 -16.11
N ALA A 96 -5.82 -1.59 -16.04
CA ALA A 96 -6.11 -0.79 -14.85
C ALA A 96 -6.50 -1.69 -13.66
N LEU A 97 -7.33 -2.70 -13.92
CA LEU A 97 -7.78 -3.64 -12.90
C LEU A 97 -6.60 -4.44 -12.32
N LYS A 98 -5.65 -4.87 -13.16
CA LYS A 98 -4.44 -5.56 -12.70
C LYS A 98 -3.52 -4.65 -11.88
N LEU A 99 -3.45 -3.36 -12.23
CA LEU A 99 -2.70 -2.38 -11.44
C LEU A 99 -3.36 -2.16 -10.08
N GLU A 100 -4.67 -1.95 -10.05
CA GLU A 100 -5.44 -1.76 -8.83
C GLU A 100 -5.35 -2.98 -7.91
N GLU A 101 -5.44 -4.19 -8.45
CA GLU A 101 -5.23 -5.42 -7.68
C GLU A 101 -3.82 -5.48 -7.06
N TRP A 102 -2.79 -5.12 -7.83
CA TRP A 102 -1.40 -5.07 -7.32
C TRP A 102 -1.19 -4.00 -6.25
N LEU A 103 -1.78 -2.83 -6.44
CA LEU A 103 -1.76 -1.71 -5.48
C LEU A 103 -2.52 -2.08 -4.21
N ALA A 104 -3.68 -2.70 -4.36
CA ALA A 104 -4.49 -3.19 -3.26
C ALA A 104 -3.73 -4.28 -2.49
N ASP A 105 -3.02 -5.21 -3.14
CA ASP A 105 -2.16 -6.20 -2.49
C ASP A 105 -1.03 -5.56 -1.65
N LEU A 106 -0.47 -4.43 -2.09
CA LEU A 106 0.56 -3.68 -1.36
C LEU A 106 0.03 -2.97 -0.10
N SER A 107 -1.26 -2.62 -0.07
CA SER A 107 -1.89 -1.88 1.04
C SER A 107 -2.12 -2.72 2.30
N ASP A 108 -2.14 -2.06 3.47
CA ASP A 108 -2.59 -2.68 4.73
C ASP A 108 -4.12 -2.65 4.86
N ALA A 109 -4.78 -1.69 4.19
CA ALA A 109 -6.23 -1.61 4.09
C ALA A 109 -6.64 -1.00 2.74
N VAL A 110 -7.75 -1.49 2.20
CA VAL A 110 -8.42 -0.91 1.03
C VAL A 110 -9.70 -0.25 1.54
N ILE A 111 -9.82 1.06 1.41
CA ILE A 111 -11.04 1.80 1.74
C ILE A 111 -11.71 2.14 0.42
N ILE A 112 -12.99 1.79 0.27
CA ILE A 112 -13.76 2.16 -0.92
C ILE A 112 -14.97 2.98 -0.53
N ILE A 113 -14.98 4.25 -0.96
CA ILE A 113 -16.16 5.10 -0.87
C ILE A 113 -17.04 4.78 -2.08
N VAL A 114 -18.17 4.11 -1.86
CA VAL A 114 -19.06 3.63 -2.93
C VAL A 114 -20.01 4.76 -3.33
N GLU A 115 -19.52 5.67 -4.17
CA GLU A 115 -20.18 6.93 -4.53
C GLU A 115 -20.35 7.13 -6.05
N SER A 116 -19.93 6.16 -6.85
CA SER A 116 -19.99 6.20 -8.31
C SER A 116 -20.10 4.80 -8.93
N PHE A 117 -20.49 4.69 -10.20
CA PHE A 117 -20.51 3.42 -10.91
C PHE A 117 -19.15 2.71 -10.93
N GLY A 118 -18.05 3.47 -11.03
CA GLY A 118 -16.69 2.91 -10.96
C GLY A 118 -16.45 2.22 -9.61
N THR A 119 -16.77 2.89 -8.51
CA THR A 119 -16.61 2.33 -7.16
C THR A 119 -17.56 1.17 -6.85
N VAL A 120 -18.72 1.10 -7.53
CA VAL A 120 -19.59 -0.08 -7.45
C VAL A 120 -18.93 -1.27 -8.16
N ALA A 121 -18.32 -1.05 -9.33
CA ALA A 121 -17.59 -2.09 -10.05
C ALA A 121 -16.34 -2.57 -9.28
N GLU A 122 -15.56 -1.64 -8.72
CA GLU A 122 -14.41 -1.95 -7.85
C GLU A 122 -14.83 -2.77 -6.62
N LEU A 123 -15.92 -2.39 -5.92
CA LEU A 123 -16.44 -3.17 -4.79
C LEU A 123 -16.75 -4.60 -5.21
N GLY A 124 -17.41 -4.78 -6.35
CA GLY A 124 -17.66 -6.10 -6.93
C GLY A 124 -16.36 -6.87 -7.17
N ALA A 125 -15.42 -6.30 -7.92
CA ALA A 125 -14.16 -6.94 -8.28
C ALA A 125 -13.30 -7.30 -7.05
N PHE A 126 -13.13 -6.36 -6.11
CA PHE A 126 -12.32 -6.58 -4.91
C PHE A 126 -12.97 -7.56 -3.94
N SER A 127 -14.31 -7.64 -3.91
CA SER A 127 -15.00 -8.64 -3.10
C SER A 127 -14.78 -10.07 -3.61
N LEU A 128 -14.52 -10.26 -4.92
CA LEU A 128 -14.25 -11.60 -5.47
C LEU A 128 -12.86 -12.14 -5.07
N SER A 129 -11.87 -11.25 -4.92
CA SER A 129 -10.51 -11.62 -4.52
C SER A 129 -10.41 -11.80 -3.00
N GLU A 130 -10.15 -13.03 -2.53
CA GLU A 130 -10.06 -13.33 -1.10
C GLU A 130 -8.99 -12.49 -0.39
N SER A 131 -7.83 -12.31 -1.02
CA SER A 131 -6.74 -11.50 -0.46
C SER A 131 -7.13 -10.04 -0.27
N LEU A 132 -7.86 -9.45 -1.22
CA LEU A 132 -8.35 -8.07 -1.12
C LEU A 132 -9.52 -7.96 -0.17
N ARG A 133 -10.50 -8.86 -0.29
CA ARG A 133 -11.70 -8.91 0.56
C ARG A 133 -11.33 -8.97 2.04
N SER A 134 -10.29 -9.72 2.41
CA SER A 134 -9.82 -9.84 3.80
C SER A 134 -9.39 -8.51 4.46
N LYS A 135 -9.11 -7.46 3.66
CA LYS A 135 -8.66 -6.14 4.13
C LYS A 135 -9.45 -4.97 3.53
N LEU A 136 -10.65 -5.24 3.01
CA LEU A 136 -11.53 -4.25 2.39
C LEU A 136 -12.46 -3.60 3.44
N LEU A 137 -12.59 -2.28 3.38
CA LEU A 137 -13.53 -1.48 4.17
C LEU A 137 -14.42 -0.64 3.23
N PRO A 138 -15.62 -1.13 2.89
CA PRO A 138 -16.58 -0.37 2.12
C PRO A 138 -17.25 0.70 2.98
N ILE A 139 -17.43 1.87 2.39
CA ILE A 139 -18.20 2.98 2.95
C ILE A 139 -19.33 3.27 1.95
N LEU A 140 -20.56 2.94 2.32
CA LEU A 140 -21.76 3.13 1.52
C LEU A 140 -22.59 4.27 2.09
N ASP A 141 -23.42 4.87 1.25
CA ASP A 141 -24.40 5.85 1.71
C ASP A 141 -25.44 5.17 2.60
N ARG A 142 -25.68 5.75 3.77
CA ARG A 142 -26.64 5.26 4.78
C ARG A 142 -28.04 5.05 4.23
N ARG A 143 -28.44 5.78 3.20
CA ARG A 143 -29.74 5.61 2.55
C ARG A 143 -29.93 4.22 1.96
N PHE A 144 -28.86 3.54 1.57
CA PHE A 144 -28.89 2.19 0.99
C PHE A 144 -28.70 1.08 2.03
N LYS A 145 -28.69 1.39 3.34
CA LYS A 145 -28.37 0.40 4.38
C LYS A 145 -29.31 -0.78 4.41
N ASP A 146 -30.61 -0.52 4.27
CA ASP A 146 -31.66 -1.52 4.42
C ASP A 146 -32.24 -1.95 3.05
N ASP A 147 -31.61 -1.52 1.95
CA ASP A 147 -32.04 -1.87 0.60
C ASP A 147 -31.82 -3.35 0.30
N GLU A 148 -32.84 -4.01 -0.26
CA GLU A 148 -32.71 -5.34 -0.84
C GLU A 148 -32.03 -5.25 -2.22
N SER A 149 -30.71 -5.05 -2.22
CA SER A 149 -29.90 -4.85 -3.41
C SER A 149 -28.86 -5.97 -3.60
N PHE A 150 -28.44 -6.19 -4.85
CA PHE A 150 -27.31 -7.09 -5.15
C PHE A 150 -26.03 -6.65 -4.44
N ILE A 151 -25.83 -5.34 -4.26
CA ILE A 151 -24.68 -4.78 -3.54
C ILE A 151 -24.67 -5.25 -2.08
N ASN A 152 -25.80 -5.12 -1.37
CA ASN A 152 -25.93 -5.49 0.04
C ASN A 152 -25.91 -7.02 0.24
N THR A 153 -26.60 -7.76 -0.62
CA THR A 153 -26.74 -9.22 -0.50
C THR A 153 -25.54 -10.01 -1.02
N GLY A 154 -24.75 -9.41 -1.92
CA GLY A 154 -23.54 -9.99 -2.51
C GLY A 154 -22.25 -9.39 -1.93
N PRO A 155 -21.58 -8.43 -2.60
CA PRO A 155 -20.26 -7.93 -2.20
C PRO A 155 -20.15 -7.47 -0.75
N VAL A 156 -21.12 -6.68 -0.26
CA VAL A 156 -21.12 -6.20 1.14
C VAL A 156 -21.23 -7.36 2.12
N ARG A 157 -22.11 -8.34 1.84
CA ARG A 157 -22.27 -9.53 2.69
C ARG A 157 -20.96 -10.32 2.77
N TRP A 158 -20.28 -10.54 1.66
CA TRP A 158 -18.99 -11.24 1.63
C TRP A 158 -17.91 -10.49 2.42
N VAL A 159 -17.80 -9.17 2.22
CA VAL A 159 -16.85 -8.35 2.96
C VAL A 159 -17.15 -8.38 4.46
N ASN A 160 -18.42 -8.33 4.85
CA ASN A 160 -18.85 -8.41 6.25
C ASN A 160 -18.57 -9.76 6.90
N GLN A 161 -18.36 -10.81 6.12
CA GLN A 161 -17.98 -12.12 6.62
C GLN A 161 -16.46 -12.23 6.82
N ASP A 162 -15.68 -11.74 5.85
CA ASP A 162 -14.26 -12.09 5.76
C ASP A 162 -13.29 -10.99 6.18
N SER A 163 -13.64 -9.72 5.98
CA SER A 163 -12.72 -8.60 6.22
C SER A 163 -12.36 -8.47 7.69
N ILE A 164 -11.10 -8.17 7.98
CA ILE A 164 -10.66 -7.80 9.34
C ILE A 164 -11.15 -6.41 9.76
N TYR A 165 -11.61 -5.58 8.80
CA TYR A 165 -12.13 -4.24 9.04
C TYR A 165 -13.67 -4.18 9.00
N LYS A 166 -14.33 -5.34 8.94
CA LYS A 166 -15.80 -5.47 8.96
C LYS A 166 -16.43 -4.81 10.20
N PRO A 167 -17.73 -4.48 10.15
CA PRO A 167 -18.62 -4.53 8.98
C PRO A 167 -18.40 -3.35 8.01
N THR A 168 -19.08 -3.31 6.87
CA THR A 168 -19.22 -2.13 6.01
C THR A 168 -19.75 -0.95 6.82
N ILE A 169 -19.25 0.25 6.54
CA ILE A 169 -19.73 1.48 7.17
C ILE A 169 -20.83 2.09 6.29
N TYR A 170 -21.96 2.41 6.89
CA TYR A 170 -23.04 3.16 6.24
C TYR A 170 -23.02 4.59 6.75
N ALA A 171 -22.46 5.49 5.95
CA ALA A 171 -22.17 6.87 6.33
C ALA A 171 -23.17 7.85 5.69
N ASP A 172 -23.34 9.00 6.33
CA ASP A 172 -24.06 10.12 5.72
C ASP A 172 -23.09 10.86 4.78
N PHE A 173 -23.36 10.78 3.48
CA PHE A 173 -22.45 11.31 2.45
C PHE A 173 -22.43 12.84 2.39
N GLU A 174 -23.42 13.52 2.96
CA GLU A 174 -23.41 14.98 3.12
C GLU A 174 -22.48 15.42 4.25
N THR A 175 -22.19 14.53 5.20
CA THR A 175 -21.33 14.80 6.37
C THR A 175 -20.25 13.75 6.52
N ILE A 176 -19.56 13.43 5.42
CA ILE A 176 -18.66 12.27 5.33
C ILE A 176 -17.61 12.20 6.44
N LEU A 177 -17.07 13.34 6.89
CA LEU A 177 -16.03 13.37 7.93
C LEU A 177 -16.51 12.82 9.29
N THR A 178 -17.81 12.69 9.52
CA THR A 178 -18.37 12.03 10.72
C THR A 178 -17.99 10.55 10.79
N VAL A 179 -17.58 9.94 9.67
CA VAL A 179 -17.14 8.54 9.59
C VAL A 179 -15.73 8.31 10.14
N ILE A 180 -14.92 9.36 10.28
CA ILE A 180 -13.49 9.26 10.62
C ILE A 180 -13.24 8.49 11.93
N PRO A 181 -13.94 8.76 13.05
CA PRO A 181 -13.71 8.02 14.29
C PRO A 181 -13.92 6.50 14.11
N GLU A 182 -14.92 6.11 13.32
CA GLU A 182 -15.21 4.71 13.02
C GLU A 182 -14.10 4.10 12.14
N ILE A 183 -13.66 4.79 11.09
CA ILE A 183 -12.49 4.38 10.28
C ILE A 183 -11.27 4.15 11.17
N LEU A 184 -10.92 5.12 12.02
CA LEU A 184 -9.73 5.05 12.87
C LEU A 184 -9.83 3.94 13.91
N SER A 185 -11.01 3.72 14.49
CA SER A 185 -11.22 2.64 15.46
C SER A 185 -10.91 1.24 14.91
N ARG A 186 -11.00 1.06 13.58
CA ARG A 186 -10.78 -0.22 12.89
C ARG A 186 -9.45 -0.30 12.18
N ILE A 187 -9.04 0.78 11.53
CA ILE A 187 -7.80 0.82 10.77
C ILE A 187 -6.62 1.10 11.68
N ASP A 188 -6.77 1.94 12.70
CA ASP A 188 -5.68 2.35 13.57
C ASP A 188 -5.52 1.47 14.82
N SER A 189 -6.44 0.53 15.05
CA SER A 189 -6.33 -0.44 16.14
C SER A 189 -5.04 -1.26 16.06
N ASP A 190 -4.62 -1.74 17.24
CA ASP A 190 -3.38 -2.47 17.45
C ASP A 190 -3.21 -3.60 16.44
N ARG A 191 -2.00 -3.66 15.87
CA ARG A 191 -1.61 -4.63 14.85
C ARG A 191 -1.98 -6.05 15.31
N PRO A 192 -2.39 -6.95 14.40
CA PRO A 192 -2.27 -8.37 14.67
C PRO A 192 -0.83 -8.65 15.14
N LYS A 193 -0.68 -9.24 16.33
CA LYS A 193 0.65 -9.56 16.90
C LYS A 193 1.46 -10.49 15.99
N PHE A 194 0.77 -11.15 15.06
CA PHE A 194 1.34 -11.97 14.01
C PHE A 194 1.06 -11.29 12.67
N TYR A 195 2.11 -10.74 12.05
CA TYR A 195 2.16 -10.89 10.59
C TYR A 195 2.09 -12.40 10.37
N ASN A 196 1.00 -12.89 9.77
CA ASN A 196 0.98 -14.24 9.22
C ASN A 196 2.31 -14.43 8.51
N SER A 197 3.03 -15.45 8.97
CA SER A 197 4.45 -15.70 8.79
C SER A 197 5.02 -15.09 7.52
N ARG A 198 6.21 -14.49 7.60
CA ARG A 198 7.08 -14.23 6.45
C ARG A 198 7.32 -15.56 5.70
N GLU A 199 6.34 -15.98 4.92
CA GLU A 199 6.32 -17.25 4.22
C GLU A 199 7.46 -17.23 3.20
N GLU A 200 8.25 -18.29 3.23
CA GLU A 200 9.27 -18.52 2.22
C GLU A 200 8.66 -18.40 0.82
N GLY A 201 9.25 -17.53 0.00
CA GLY A 201 8.76 -17.27 -1.37
C GLY A 201 7.98 -15.96 -1.55
N LYS A 202 7.44 -15.35 -0.48
CA LYS A 202 6.75 -14.03 -0.53
C LYS A 202 7.62 -12.84 -0.10
N THR A 203 8.82 -13.09 0.40
CA THR A 203 9.78 -12.06 0.83
C THR A 203 10.92 -11.83 -0.16
N LEU A 204 11.58 -10.68 -0.08
CA LEU A 204 12.59 -10.20 -1.02
C LEU A 204 13.96 -9.99 -0.35
N GLY A 205 15.00 -10.49 -1.00
CA GLY A 205 16.40 -10.30 -0.58
C GLY A 205 16.78 -11.04 0.70
N SER A 206 18.05 -10.89 1.11
CA SER A 206 18.62 -11.50 2.32
C SER A 206 17.95 -11.02 3.61
N PHE A 207 17.36 -9.83 3.59
CA PHE A 207 16.66 -9.22 4.73
C PHE A 207 15.20 -9.69 4.85
N LEU A 208 14.72 -10.55 3.95
CA LEU A 208 13.34 -11.06 3.92
C LEU A 208 12.29 -9.94 3.99
N PHE A 209 12.45 -8.93 3.12
CA PHE A 209 11.52 -7.79 3.05
C PHE A 209 10.17 -8.24 2.51
N THR A 210 9.09 -7.83 3.16
CA THR A 210 7.75 -7.81 2.55
C THR A 210 7.71 -6.81 1.38
N LYS A 211 6.70 -6.88 0.51
CA LYS A 211 6.50 -5.90 -0.58
C LYS A 211 6.46 -4.46 -0.05
N LYS A 212 5.77 -4.25 1.07
CA LYS A 212 5.70 -2.98 1.78
C LYS A 212 7.07 -2.53 2.30
N GLU A 213 7.80 -3.37 3.02
CA GLU A 213 9.16 -3.02 3.48
C GLU A 213 10.07 -2.67 2.30
N MET A 214 9.97 -3.40 1.18
CA MET A 214 10.72 -3.12 -0.04
C MET A 214 10.35 -1.75 -0.65
N LEU A 215 9.08 -1.36 -0.64
CA LEU A 215 8.66 -0.01 -1.04
C LEU A 215 9.39 1.06 -0.21
N PHE A 216 9.44 0.89 1.11
CA PHE A 216 10.14 1.83 1.99
C PHE A 216 11.67 1.80 1.79
N VAL A 217 12.27 0.67 1.42
CA VAL A 217 13.67 0.62 0.98
C VAL A 217 13.89 1.46 -0.28
N ILE A 218 12.99 1.35 -1.27
CA ILE A 218 13.08 2.14 -2.51
C ILE A 218 12.95 3.65 -2.19
N ILE A 219 12.00 4.03 -1.33
CA ILE A 219 11.83 5.41 -0.88
C ILE A 219 13.11 5.90 -0.17
N LEU A 220 13.70 5.07 0.71
CA LEU A 220 14.95 5.39 1.39
C LEU A 220 16.09 5.63 0.39
N ILE A 221 16.22 4.81 -0.65
CA ILE A 221 17.22 5.00 -1.70
C ILE A 221 17.00 6.34 -2.42
N ILE A 222 15.79 6.60 -2.91
CA ILE A 222 15.46 7.82 -3.66
C ILE A 222 15.70 9.07 -2.81
N THR A 223 15.27 9.05 -1.54
CA THR A 223 15.46 10.17 -0.62
C THR A 223 16.92 10.37 -0.21
N SER A 224 17.74 9.32 -0.20
CA SER A 224 19.15 9.42 0.20
C SER A 224 20.08 9.95 -0.89
N ILE A 225 19.85 9.57 -2.15
CA ILE A 225 20.79 9.87 -3.25
C ILE A 225 20.17 10.66 -4.41
N GLY A 226 18.93 11.13 -4.24
CA GLY A 226 18.23 11.98 -5.20
C GLY A 226 17.55 11.20 -6.32
N PRO A 227 17.11 11.88 -7.40
CA PRO A 227 16.46 11.23 -8.52
C PRO A 227 17.38 10.15 -9.10
N VAL A 228 16.81 8.96 -9.27
CA VAL A 228 17.50 7.71 -9.57
C VAL A 228 16.62 6.92 -10.51
N ASP A 229 17.22 6.35 -11.56
CA ASP A 229 16.54 5.46 -12.49
C ASP A 229 16.36 4.04 -11.91
N ASP A 230 15.51 3.25 -12.54
CA ASP A 230 15.20 1.89 -12.15
C ASP A 230 16.44 0.97 -12.21
N GLU A 231 17.31 1.14 -13.20
CA GLU A 231 18.58 0.40 -13.30
C GLU A 231 19.46 0.58 -12.06
N ASN A 232 19.63 1.82 -11.58
CA ASN A 232 20.42 2.10 -10.39
C ASN A 232 19.74 1.59 -9.11
N ILE A 233 18.41 1.67 -8.99
CA ILE A 233 17.67 1.07 -7.86
C ILE A 233 17.94 -0.44 -7.81
N ILE A 234 17.78 -1.12 -8.94
CA ILE A 234 17.98 -2.57 -9.04
C ILE A 234 19.42 -2.94 -8.69
N ASP A 235 20.41 -2.19 -9.17
CA ASP A 235 21.82 -2.43 -8.84
C ASP A 235 22.12 -2.24 -7.35
N ILE A 236 21.59 -1.18 -6.72
CA ILE A 236 21.74 -0.94 -5.28
C ILE A 236 21.10 -2.09 -4.49
N CYS A 237 19.86 -2.47 -4.81
CA CYS A 237 19.15 -3.53 -4.12
C CYS A 237 19.85 -4.89 -4.26
N LYS A 238 20.33 -5.24 -5.46
CA LYS A 238 21.11 -6.46 -5.71
C LYS A 238 22.38 -6.48 -4.88
N LYS A 239 23.16 -5.39 -4.91
CA LYS A 239 24.44 -5.32 -4.22
C LYS A 239 24.28 -5.28 -2.70
N SER A 240 23.20 -4.70 -2.20
CA SER A 240 22.99 -4.45 -0.77
C SER A 240 22.22 -5.56 -0.07
N PHE A 241 21.29 -6.21 -0.77
CA PHE A 241 20.33 -7.14 -0.17
C PHE A 241 20.19 -8.44 -0.96
N GLY A 242 21.00 -8.70 -1.99
CA GLY A 242 20.96 -9.96 -2.75
C GLY A 242 19.63 -10.23 -3.45
N THR A 243 18.84 -9.20 -3.79
CA THR A 243 17.55 -9.38 -4.50
C THR A 243 17.80 -9.90 -5.92
N SER A 244 17.66 -11.20 -6.14
CA SER A 244 17.70 -11.80 -7.47
C SER A 244 16.46 -11.39 -8.30
N LYS A 245 16.60 -11.29 -9.63
CA LYS A 245 15.43 -11.24 -10.52
C LYS A 245 14.72 -12.60 -10.36
N LYS A 246 13.63 -12.67 -9.61
CA LYS A 246 12.61 -13.68 -9.94
C LYS A 246 12.13 -13.33 -11.33
N ASN A 247 12.31 -14.24 -12.28
CA ASN A 247 11.78 -14.10 -13.63
C ASN A 247 10.31 -13.69 -13.53
N ARG A 248 9.92 -12.68 -14.31
CA ARG A 248 8.52 -12.30 -14.47
C ARG A 248 7.77 -13.55 -14.95
N CYS A 249 6.84 -14.06 -14.15
CA CYS A 249 5.72 -14.84 -14.63
C CYS A 249 4.53 -13.89 -14.80
#